data_AF-A0A926AS86-F1
#
_entry.id   AF-A0A926AS86-F1
#
_cell.length_a   1.000
_cell.length_b   1.000
_cell.length_c   1.000
_cell.angle_alpha   90.00
_cell.angle_beta   90.00
_cell.angle_gamma   90.00
#
_symmetry.space_group_name_H-M   'P 1'
#
loop_
_entity.id
_entity.type
_entity.pdbx_description
1 polymer ?
#
loop_
_entity_poly.entity_id
_entity_poly.type
_entity_poly.pdbx_seq_one_letter_code
_entity_poly.pdbx_strand_id
1 'polypeptide(L)'
;MRLTLSLMIFGRAIVAELTSTASAVFTVLFSIIFSVGLVRILGQAAGGRVDNQAVFELVALTALTWLPIILTLTLFVSVLMALTRAYRDSEMVVWFTAGRSLTAWIAPVLRFAWPIIVSIALLALFVTPWASSQIEESRERFEKRDDVSRVSPGRFIESGGADRVFFVESVDVLDGQVRNVFVSMRSQGREGLIVAAQGIIEIAPNGDRFLVLERGRRYEGTPG
;
A
#
# COMPACT_ATOMS: atom_id res chain seq x y z
N MET A 1 16.42 -26.89 43.69
CA MET A 1 16.35 -25.41 43.77
C MET A 1 17.39 -24.69 42.90
N ARG A 2 18.64 -25.16 42.75
CA ARG A 2 19.63 -24.55 41.82
C ARG A 2 19.31 -24.73 40.32
N LEU A 3 18.69 -25.86 39.94
CA LEU A 3 18.30 -26.16 38.55
C LEU A 3 17.21 -25.25 37.98
N THR A 4 16.25 -24.82 38.81
CA THR A 4 15.16 -23.92 38.40
C THR A 4 15.63 -22.48 38.22
N LEU A 5 16.57 -22.03 39.06
CA LEU A 5 17.23 -20.71 38.94
C LEU A 5 18.05 -20.60 37.65
N SER A 6 18.80 -21.65 37.29
CA SER A 6 19.56 -21.70 36.02
C SER A 6 18.64 -21.63 34.79
N LEU A 7 17.48 -22.31 34.81
CA LEU A 7 16.47 -22.19 33.74
C LEU A 7 15.99 -20.75 33.56
N MET A 8 15.69 -20.06 34.67
CA MET A 8 15.13 -18.72 34.64
C MET A 8 16.12 -17.68 34.12
N ILE A 9 17.41 -17.86 34.40
CA ILE A 9 18.46 -16.94 33.92
C ILE A 9 18.73 -17.18 32.42
N PHE A 10 18.84 -18.45 32.00
CA PHE A 10 19.10 -18.79 30.60
C PHE A 10 17.92 -18.43 29.68
N GLY A 11 16.68 -18.69 30.09
CA GLY A 11 15.50 -18.30 29.32
C GLY A 11 15.40 -16.78 29.14
N ARG A 12 15.79 -15.99 30.15
CA ARG A 12 15.85 -14.52 30.03
C ARG A 12 16.96 -14.07 29.09
N ALA A 13 18.11 -14.73 29.11
CA ALA A 13 19.22 -14.43 28.20
C ALA A 13 18.82 -14.68 26.74
N ILE A 14 18.21 -15.83 26.43
CA ILE A 14 17.70 -16.13 25.07
C ILE A 14 16.66 -15.10 24.64
N VAL A 15 15.69 -14.75 25.50
CA VAL A 15 14.65 -13.77 25.13
C VAL A 15 15.25 -12.38 24.89
N ALA A 16 16.22 -11.95 25.71
CA ALA A 16 16.91 -10.67 25.53
C ALA A 16 17.71 -10.64 24.21
N GLU A 17 18.40 -11.73 23.90
CA GLU A 17 19.10 -11.90 22.63
C GLU A 17 18.16 -11.85 21.43
N LEU A 18 17.10 -12.67 21.44
CA LEU A 18 16.08 -12.70 20.38
C LEU A 18 15.48 -11.31 20.16
N THR A 19 15.21 -10.57 21.25
CA THR A 19 14.67 -9.20 21.17
C THR A 19 15.67 -8.24 20.53
N SER A 20 16.95 -8.32 20.90
CA SER A 20 18.01 -7.50 20.30
C SER A 20 18.14 -7.79 18.80
N THR A 21 18.28 -9.06 18.41
CA THR A 21 18.37 -9.45 17.00
C THR A 21 17.10 -9.08 16.22
N ALA A 22 15.92 -9.23 16.82
CA ALA A 22 14.67 -8.83 16.19
C ALA A 22 14.55 -7.34 15.98
N SER A 23 14.97 -6.52 16.93
CA SER A 23 14.96 -5.06 16.76
C SER A 23 15.87 -4.63 15.60
N ALA A 24 17.05 -5.24 15.47
CA ALA A 24 17.97 -4.95 14.37
C ALA A 24 17.40 -5.39 13.02
N VAL A 25 16.91 -6.63 12.91
CA VAL A 25 16.32 -7.17 11.69
C VAL A 25 15.08 -6.38 11.28
N PHE A 26 14.19 -6.10 12.23
CA PHE A 26 12.99 -5.30 11.99
C PHE A 26 13.35 -3.92 11.44
N THR A 27 14.30 -3.23 12.06
CA THR A 27 14.73 -1.89 11.63
C THR A 27 15.23 -1.90 10.19
N VAL A 28 16.06 -2.89 9.84
CA VAL A 28 16.57 -3.05 8.47
C VAL A 28 15.44 -3.34 7.48
N LEU A 29 14.60 -4.34 7.75
CA LEU A 29 13.51 -4.72 6.86
C LEU A 29 12.47 -3.61 6.70
N PHE A 30 12.11 -2.95 7.80
CA PHE A 30 11.19 -1.82 7.80
C PHE A 30 11.77 -0.65 7.00
N SER A 31 13.05 -0.30 7.21
CA SER A 31 13.71 0.78 6.45
C SER A 31 13.70 0.51 4.94
N ILE A 32 14.00 -0.72 4.52
CA ILE A 32 13.97 -1.11 3.10
C ILE A 32 12.56 -0.96 2.53
N ILE A 33 11.56 -1.56 3.16
CA ILE A 33 10.19 -1.56 2.65
C ILE A 33 9.57 -0.15 2.70
N PHE A 34 9.85 0.61 3.75
CA PHE A 34 9.43 1.99 3.88
C PHE A 34 10.04 2.85 2.77
N SER A 35 11.34 2.71 2.51
CA SER A 35 12.03 3.45 1.43
C SER A 35 11.48 3.10 0.05
N VAL A 36 11.29 1.81 -0.24
CA VAL A 36 10.70 1.36 -1.53
C VAL A 36 9.26 1.85 -1.67
N GLY A 37 8.46 1.77 -0.60
CA GLY A 37 7.09 2.28 -0.56
C GLY A 37 7.04 3.78 -0.83
N LEU A 38 7.90 4.55 -0.16
CA LEU A 38 8.01 5.99 -0.34
C LEU A 38 8.37 6.36 -1.79
N VAL A 39 9.42 5.74 -2.36
CA VAL A 39 9.82 5.96 -3.75
C VAL A 39 8.69 5.61 -4.72
N ARG A 40 7.96 4.52 -4.47
CA ARG A 40 6.84 4.11 -5.31
C ARG A 40 5.69 5.13 -5.30
N ILE A 41 5.28 5.61 -4.13
CA ILE A 41 4.20 6.60 -4.02
C ILE A 41 4.64 7.95 -4.57
N LEU A 42 5.89 8.38 -4.32
CA LEU A 42 6.44 9.60 -4.92
C LEU A 42 6.49 9.51 -6.45
N GLY A 43 6.84 8.35 -7.01
CA GLY A 43 6.78 8.11 -8.46
C GLY A 43 5.36 8.19 -9.02
N GLN A 44 4.35 7.76 -8.26
CA GLN A 44 2.94 7.92 -8.63
C GLN A 44 2.50 9.38 -8.57
N ALA A 45 2.91 10.14 -7.55
CA ALA A 45 2.63 11.57 -7.43
C ALA A 45 3.31 12.39 -8.54
N ALA A 46 4.58 12.11 -8.85
CA ALA A 46 5.30 12.72 -9.97
C ALA A 46 4.65 12.42 -11.33
N GLY A 47 4.04 11.23 -11.47
CA GLY A 47 3.24 10.85 -12.63
C GLY A 47 1.81 11.40 -12.64
N GLY A 48 1.43 12.23 -11.66
CA GLY A 48 0.11 12.85 -11.57
C GLY A 48 -1.02 11.87 -11.23
N ARG A 49 -0.72 10.73 -10.61
CA ARG A 49 -1.72 9.72 -10.21
C ARG A 49 -2.19 9.84 -8.76
N VAL A 50 -1.53 10.68 -7.97
CA VAL A 50 -1.75 10.85 -6.53
C VAL A 50 -1.54 12.32 -6.16
N ASP A 51 -2.37 12.85 -5.25
CA ASP A 51 -2.20 14.20 -4.70
C ASP A 51 -0.92 14.28 -3.86
N ASN A 52 -0.09 15.30 -4.08
CA ASN A 52 1.10 15.57 -3.30
C ASN A 52 0.81 15.67 -1.80
N GLN A 53 -0.37 16.17 -1.41
CA GLN A 53 -0.78 16.29 -0.01
C GLN A 53 -1.09 14.92 0.63
N ALA A 54 -1.49 13.93 -0.17
CA ALA A 54 -1.86 12.59 0.28
C ALA A 54 -0.67 11.61 0.30
N VAL A 55 0.50 11.98 -0.23
CA VAL A 55 1.66 11.08 -0.33
C VAL A 55 2.06 10.52 1.02
N PHE A 56 2.20 11.36 2.05
CA PHE A 56 2.65 10.91 3.36
C PHE A 56 1.63 9.94 4.00
N GLU A 57 0.34 10.25 3.87
CA GLU A 57 -0.76 9.40 4.34
C GLU A 57 -0.75 8.04 3.65
N LEU A 58 -0.66 8.02 2.32
CA LEU A 58 -0.63 6.78 1.53
C LEU A 58 0.61 5.93 1.84
N VAL A 59 1.77 6.56 2.05
CA VAL A 59 2.98 5.84 2.47
C VAL A 59 2.80 5.21 3.84
N ALA A 60 2.24 5.94 4.81
CA ALA A 60 1.99 5.43 6.15
C ALA A 60 0.98 4.27 6.15
N LEU A 61 -0.15 4.43 5.45
CA LEU A 61 -1.15 3.38 5.29
C LEU A 61 -0.57 2.15 4.58
N THR A 62 0.21 2.38 3.51
CA THR A 62 0.87 1.28 2.78
C THR A 62 1.84 0.55 3.71
N ALA A 63 2.70 1.26 4.44
CA ALA A 63 3.62 0.64 5.41
C ALA A 63 2.88 -0.23 6.43
N LEU A 64 1.71 0.21 6.88
CA LEU A 64 0.85 -0.52 7.81
C LEU A 64 0.37 -1.87 7.26
N THR A 65 0.04 -1.92 5.95
CA THR A 65 -0.36 -3.17 5.28
C THR A 65 0.79 -4.18 5.15
N TRP A 66 2.05 -3.72 5.12
CA TRP A 66 3.24 -4.58 5.05
C TRP A 66 3.73 -5.08 6.41
N LEU A 67 3.35 -4.45 7.53
CA LEU A 67 3.82 -4.82 8.87
C LEU A 67 3.63 -6.30 9.23
N PRO A 68 2.49 -6.97 8.96
CA PRO A 68 2.34 -8.40 9.26
C PRO A 68 3.42 -9.27 8.62
N ILE A 69 3.76 -8.97 7.36
CA ILE A 69 4.79 -9.70 6.58
C ILE A 69 6.17 -9.42 7.17
N ILE A 70 6.48 -8.15 7.47
CA ILE A 70 7.76 -7.74 8.07
C ILE A 70 7.98 -8.41 9.42
N LEU A 71 6.96 -8.42 10.28
CA LEU A 71 7.04 -9.02 11.61
C LEU A 71 7.22 -10.54 11.53
N THR A 72 6.57 -11.20 10.57
CA THR A 72 6.74 -12.64 10.32
C THR A 72 8.18 -12.95 9.91
N LEU A 73 8.74 -12.19 8.96
CA LEU A 73 10.12 -12.33 8.52
C LEU A 73 11.12 -12.02 9.65
N THR A 74 10.86 -10.96 10.42
CA THR A 74 11.67 -10.60 11.58
C THR A 74 11.72 -11.76 12.57
N LEU A 75 10.56 -12.29 12.97
CA LEU A 75 10.47 -13.41 13.91
C LEU A 75 11.28 -14.62 13.41
N PHE A 76 11.11 -14.99 12.13
CA PHE A 76 11.81 -16.11 11.53
C PHE A 76 13.34 -15.90 11.54
N VAL A 77 13.80 -14.77 11.00
CA VAL A 77 15.23 -14.47 10.87
C VAL A 77 15.90 -14.34 12.24
N SER A 78 15.26 -13.71 13.22
CA SER A 78 15.85 -13.55 14.56
C SER A 78 16.02 -14.87 15.28
N VAL A 79 15.04 -15.76 15.20
CA VAL A 79 15.15 -17.12 15.77
C VAL A 79 16.25 -17.89 15.05
N LEU A 80 16.30 -17.82 13.72
CA LEU A 80 17.32 -18.51 12.93
C LEU A 80 18.73 -18.01 13.26
N MET A 81 18.93 -16.69 13.36
CA MET A 81 20.22 -16.08 13.69
C MET A 81 20.68 -16.46 15.10
N ALA A 82 19.79 -16.37 16.10
CA ALA A 82 20.12 -16.74 17.48
C ALA A 82 20.50 -18.24 17.56
N LEU A 83 19.74 -19.11 16.87
CA LEU A 83 20.05 -20.53 16.83
C LEU A 83 21.40 -20.79 16.15
N THR A 84 21.62 -20.18 14.99
CA THR A 84 22.88 -20.30 14.24
C THR A 84 24.08 -19.86 15.09
N ARG A 85 23.94 -18.76 15.85
CA ARG A 85 24.97 -18.29 16.77
C ARG A 85 25.24 -19.31 17.89
N ALA A 86 24.19 -19.83 18.53
CA ALA A 86 24.33 -20.82 19.59
C ALA A 86 25.02 -22.12 19.12
N TYR A 87 24.82 -22.53 17.86
CA TYR A 87 25.57 -23.62 17.25
C TYR A 87 27.01 -23.24 16.95
N ARG A 88 27.25 -22.05 16.39
CA ARG A 88 28.59 -21.56 16.00
C ARG A 88 29.51 -21.37 17.20
N ASP A 89 28.99 -20.80 18.29
CA ASP A 89 29.76 -20.49 19.51
C ASP A 89 29.89 -21.72 20.42
N SER A 90 29.50 -22.91 19.94
CA SER A 90 29.50 -24.18 20.69
C SER A 90 28.67 -24.16 21.99
N GLU A 91 27.83 -23.14 22.22
CA GLU A 91 26.89 -23.10 23.35
C GLU A 91 25.94 -24.31 23.31
N MET A 92 25.55 -24.74 22.11
CA MET A 92 24.70 -25.91 21.93
C MET A 92 25.41 -27.22 22.30
N VAL A 93 26.73 -27.30 22.19
CA VAL A 93 27.51 -28.47 22.64
C VAL A 93 27.49 -28.57 24.16
N VAL A 94 27.69 -27.44 24.85
CA VAL A 94 27.54 -27.36 26.32
C VAL A 94 26.10 -27.68 26.74
N TRP A 95 25.11 -27.24 25.96
CA TRP A 95 23.69 -27.52 26.20
C TRP A 95 23.37 -29.02 26.19
N PHE A 96 23.82 -29.72 25.15
CA PHE A 96 23.59 -31.17 25.04
C PHE A 96 24.36 -31.97 26.08
N THR A 97 25.60 -31.59 26.39
CA THR A 97 26.40 -32.26 27.43
C THR A 97 25.83 -32.04 28.85
N ALA A 98 25.11 -30.94 29.07
CA ALA A 98 24.32 -30.72 30.29
C ALA A 98 23.00 -31.53 30.34
N GLY A 99 22.76 -32.42 29.38
CA GLY A 99 21.59 -33.30 29.31
C GLY A 99 20.30 -32.59 28.88
N ARG A 100 20.40 -31.42 28.24
CA ARG A 100 19.22 -30.66 27.78
C ARG A 100 18.89 -30.97 26.32
N SER A 101 17.61 -31.22 26.07
CA SER A 101 17.09 -31.43 24.73
C SER A 101 16.97 -30.13 23.95
N LEU A 102 16.91 -30.24 22.62
CA LEU A 102 16.60 -29.12 21.74
C LEU A 102 15.18 -28.57 21.97
N THR A 103 14.23 -29.42 22.39
CA THR A 103 12.84 -29.03 22.66
C THR A 103 12.71 -28.00 23.79
N ALA A 104 13.71 -27.90 24.68
CA ALA A 104 13.74 -26.87 25.71
C ALA A 104 13.89 -25.43 25.15
N TRP A 105 14.28 -25.27 23.88
CA TRP A 105 14.26 -23.96 23.18
C TRP A 105 12.86 -23.51 22.77
N ILE A 106 11.89 -24.42 22.67
CA ILE A 106 10.54 -24.09 22.20
C ILE A 106 9.86 -23.10 23.17
N ALA A 107 9.91 -23.36 24.47
CA ALA A 107 9.28 -22.51 25.48
C ALA A 107 9.78 -21.04 25.48
N PRO A 108 11.10 -20.75 25.53
CA PRO A 108 11.60 -19.37 25.49
C PRO A 108 11.35 -18.70 24.13
N VAL A 109 11.50 -19.41 23.02
CA VAL A 109 11.17 -18.88 21.68
C VAL A 109 9.69 -18.53 21.58
N LEU A 110 8.80 -19.39 22.06
CA LEU A 110 7.36 -19.16 22.02
C LEU A 110 6.95 -17.98 22.93
N ARG A 111 7.60 -17.84 24.10
CA ARG A 111 7.39 -16.69 25.00
C ARG A 111 7.79 -15.37 24.35
N PHE A 112 8.87 -15.37 23.57
CA PHE A 112 9.29 -14.22 22.76
C PHE A 112 8.36 -13.97 21.57
N ALA A 113 7.94 -15.03 20.87
CA ALA A 113 7.11 -14.95 19.68
C ALA A 113 5.66 -14.52 19.99
N TRP A 114 5.13 -14.89 21.16
CA TRP A 114 3.75 -14.64 21.56
C TRP A 114 3.27 -13.20 21.34
N PRO A 115 3.92 -12.15 21.89
CA PRO A 115 3.49 -10.77 21.64
C PRO A 115 3.54 -10.37 20.16
N ILE A 116 4.51 -10.89 19.40
CA ILE A 116 4.66 -10.61 17.97
C ILE A 116 3.52 -11.28 17.18
N ILE A 117 3.19 -12.53 17.49
CA ILE A 117 2.08 -13.27 16.86
C ILE A 117 0.75 -12.56 17.11
N VAL A 118 0.49 -12.12 18.35
CA VAL A 118 -0.72 -11.36 18.69
C VAL A 118 -0.77 -10.05 17.89
N SER A 119 0.37 -9.36 17.77
CA SER A 119 0.47 -8.11 16.98
C SER A 119 0.20 -8.38 15.49
N ILE A 120 0.77 -9.45 14.92
CA ILE A 120 0.53 -9.86 13.53
C ILE A 120 -0.95 -10.16 13.31
N ALA A 121 -1.58 -10.91 14.22
CA ALA A 121 -3.00 -11.25 14.10
C ALA A 121 -3.88 -10.00 14.14
N LEU A 122 -3.62 -9.07 15.06
CA LEU A 122 -4.35 -7.81 15.16
C LEU A 122 -4.15 -6.94 13.91
N LEU A 123 -2.91 -6.84 13.44
CA LEU A 123 -2.60 -6.09 12.23
C LEU A 123 -3.30 -6.69 11.01
N ALA A 124 -3.18 -8.00 10.80
CA ALA A 124 -3.75 -8.68 9.64
C ALA A 124 -5.28 -8.66 9.61
N LEU A 125 -5.94 -8.84 10.76
CA LEU A 125 -7.40 -8.97 10.83
C LEU A 125 -8.14 -7.62 10.87
N PHE A 126 -7.54 -6.59 11.45
CA PHE A 126 -8.21 -5.30 11.64
C PHE A 126 -7.52 -4.17 10.88
N VAL A 127 -6.21 -4.06 11.01
CA VAL A 127 -5.47 -2.89 10.54
C VAL A 127 -5.24 -2.94 9.03
N THR A 128 -4.86 -4.09 8.48
CA THR A 128 -4.68 -4.29 7.05
C THR A 128 -5.97 -4.01 6.27
N PRO A 129 -7.13 -4.61 6.58
CA PRO A 129 -8.35 -4.33 5.83
C PRO A 129 -8.79 -2.87 5.96
N TRP A 130 -8.65 -2.27 7.15
CA TRP A 130 -8.93 -0.85 7.35
C TRP A 130 -8.00 0.05 6.51
N ALA A 131 -6.69 -0.19 6.55
CA ALA A 131 -5.72 0.60 5.79
C ALA A 131 -5.93 0.44 4.28
N SER A 132 -6.20 -0.77 3.81
CA SER A 132 -6.55 -1.02 2.41
C SER A 132 -7.82 -0.27 1.98
N SER A 133 -8.85 -0.24 2.82
CA SER A 133 -10.07 0.53 2.52
C SER A 133 -9.80 2.03 2.42
N GLN A 134 -8.95 2.58 3.30
CA GLN A 134 -8.60 4.00 3.27
C GLN A 134 -7.74 4.39 2.07
N ILE A 135 -6.83 3.50 1.66
CA ILE A 135 -6.04 3.69 0.44
C ILE A 135 -6.97 3.75 -0.78
N GLU A 136 -7.95 2.84 -0.86
CA GLU A 136 -8.88 2.81 -1.99
C GLU A 136 -9.79 4.04 -2.00
N GLU A 137 -10.37 4.42 -0.86
CA GLU A 137 -11.22 5.62 -0.77
C GLU A 137 -10.44 6.90 -1.14
N SER A 138 -9.20 7.01 -0.67
CA SER A 138 -8.32 8.14 -1.02
C SER A 138 -8.02 8.19 -2.52
N ARG A 139 -7.87 7.02 -3.15
CA ARG A 139 -7.63 6.89 -4.58
C ARG A 139 -8.87 7.24 -5.39
N GLU A 140 -10.04 6.71 -5.02
CA GLU A 140 -11.31 7.04 -5.67
C GLU A 140 -11.63 8.53 -5.60
N ARG A 141 -11.42 9.17 -4.43
CA ARG A 141 -11.59 10.62 -4.29
C ARG A 141 -10.64 11.41 -5.18
N PHE A 142 -9.41 10.93 -5.36
CA PHE A 142 -8.44 11.56 -6.26
C PHE A 142 -8.85 11.41 -7.73
N GLU A 143 -9.20 10.20 -8.17
CA GLU A 143 -9.61 9.92 -9.55
C GLU A 143 -10.88 10.72 -9.92
N LYS A 144 -11.88 10.78 -9.04
CA LYS A 144 -13.11 11.59 -9.25
C LYS A 144 -12.85 13.09 -9.34
N ARG A 145 -11.88 13.62 -8.60
CA ARG A 145 -11.49 15.04 -8.67
C ARG A 145 -10.69 15.30 -9.95
N ASP A 146 -9.74 14.44 -10.28
CA ASP A 146 -8.80 14.63 -11.38
C ASP A 146 -9.45 14.49 -12.77
N ASP A 147 -10.37 13.53 -12.97
CA ASP A 147 -11.07 13.34 -14.26
C ASP A 147 -11.82 14.60 -14.74
N VAL A 148 -12.26 15.45 -13.80
CA VAL A 148 -12.98 16.70 -14.13
C VAL A 148 -12.10 17.95 -14.06
N SER A 149 -11.05 17.98 -13.22
CA SER A 149 -10.06 19.08 -13.25
C SER A 149 -9.09 19.00 -14.42
N ARG A 150 -8.98 17.83 -15.08
CA ARG A 150 -8.16 17.64 -16.27
C ARG A 150 -8.75 18.20 -17.55
N VAL A 151 -9.92 18.85 -17.52
CA VAL A 151 -10.37 19.66 -18.65
C VAL A 151 -9.52 20.95 -18.73
N SER A 152 -8.23 20.80 -19.01
CA SER A 152 -7.35 21.89 -19.41
C SER A 152 -7.62 22.18 -20.88
N PRO A 153 -8.11 23.39 -21.22
CA PRO A 153 -8.31 23.82 -22.60
C PRO A 153 -7.13 23.45 -23.51
N GLY A 154 -7.41 22.84 -24.66
CA GLY A 154 -6.44 22.66 -25.73
C GLY A 154 -5.47 21.47 -25.63
N ARG A 155 -5.69 20.50 -24.73
CA ARG A 155 -4.93 19.23 -24.72
C ARG A 155 -5.83 17.99 -24.68
N PHE A 156 -5.36 16.92 -25.32
CA PHE A 156 -5.96 15.59 -25.20
C PHE A 156 -5.53 14.97 -23.87
N ILE A 157 -6.51 14.50 -23.10
CA ILE A 157 -6.34 13.85 -21.81
C ILE A 157 -6.73 12.38 -21.97
N GLU A 158 -5.86 11.46 -21.56
CA GLU A 158 -6.19 10.04 -21.48
C GLU A 158 -6.61 9.67 -20.05
N SER A 159 -7.74 8.97 -19.91
CA SER A 159 -8.26 8.43 -18.65
C SER A 159 -8.46 6.92 -18.77
N GLY A 160 -8.36 6.20 -17.65
CA GLY A 160 -8.63 4.76 -17.59
C GLY A 160 -7.71 3.88 -18.44
N GLY A 161 -6.41 4.20 -18.54
CA GLY A 161 -5.44 3.34 -19.24
C GLY A 161 -5.51 3.41 -20.78
N ALA A 162 -5.83 4.59 -21.33
CA ALA A 162 -5.96 4.87 -22.77
C ALA A 162 -7.22 4.31 -23.46
N ASP A 163 -8.22 3.87 -22.69
CA ASP A 163 -9.53 3.50 -23.23
C ASP A 163 -10.51 4.68 -23.30
N ARG A 164 -10.15 5.85 -22.75
CA ARG A 164 -10.93 7.07 -22.90
C ARG A 164 -10.02 8.28 -23.13
N VAL A 165 -10.30 9.05 -24.18
CA VAL A 165 -9.61 10.29 -24.51
C VAL A 165 -10.60 11.44 -24.48
N PHE A 166 -10.28 12.51 -23.76
CA PHE A 166 -11.07 13.74 -23.69
C PHE A 166 -10.28 14.90 -24.28
N PHE A 167 -10.98 15.77 -24.99
CA PHE A 167 -10.45 17.05 -25.46
C PHE A 167 -11.53 18.11 -25.33
N VAL A 168 -11.15 19.27 -24.82
CA VAL A 168 -12.01 20.44 -24.71
C VAL A 168 -11.20 21.65 -25.16
N GLU A 169 -11.75 22.45 -26.06
CA GLU A 169 -11.03 23.59 -26.63
C GLU A 169 -10.95 24.77 -25.66
N SER A 170 -12.04 25.08 -24.97
CA SER A 170 -12.08 26.16 -23.97
C SER A 170 -13.09 25.88 -22.87
N VAL A 171 -12.75 26.34 -21.67
CA VAL A 171 -13.59 26.31 -20.48
C VAL A 171 -13.79 27.75 -20.04
N ASP A 172 -15.04 28.20 -19.98
CA ASP A 172 -15.39 29.48 -19.37
C ASP A 172 -15.48 29.28 -17.85
N VAL A 173 -14.52 29.87 -17.12
CA VAL A 173 -14.32 29.65 -15.68
C VAL A 173 -15.45 30.28 -14.85
N LEU A 174 -16.15 31.28 -15.41
CA LEU A 174 -17.23 32.00 -14.72
C LEU A 174 -18.53 31.20 -14.72
N ASP A 175 -18.86 30.57 -15.84
CA ASP A 175 -20.16 29.90 -16.05
C ASP A 175 -20.06 28.36 -16.08
N GLY A 176 -18.86 27.78 -15.99
CA GLY A 176 -18.65 26.33 -16.07
C GLY A 176 -19.00 25.74 -17.45
N GLN A 177 -19.18 26.61 -18.45
CA GLN A 177 -19.46 26.23 -19.83
C GLN A 177 -18.18 25.76 -20.51
N VAL A 178 -18.27 24.65 -21.23
CA VAL A 178 -17.20 24.14 -22.08
C VAL A 178 -17.59 24.24 -23.53
N ARG A 179 -16.63 24.56 -24.40
CA ARG A 179 -16.84 24.65 -25.86
C ARG A 179 -15.98 23.62 -26.58
N ASN A 180 -16.55 23.07 -27.65
CA ASN A 180 -15.93 22.10 -28.55
C ASN A 180 -15.29 20.93 -27.77
N VAL A 181 -16.18 20.07 -27.27
CA VAL A 181 -15.83 18.85 -26.55
C VAL A 181 -15.74 17.68 -27.52
N PHE A 182 -14.68 16.90 -27.38
CA PHE A 182 -14.44 15.65 -28.09
C PHE A 182 -14.13 14.56 -27.06
N VAL A 183 -14.85 13.45 -27.11
CA VAL A 183 -14.63 12.29 -26.25
C VAL A 183 -14.52 11.05 -27.13
N SER A 184 -13.38 10.38 -27.09
CA SER A 184 -13.20 9.05 -27.68
C SER A 184 -13.21 8.02 -26.57
N MET A 185 -13.97 6.94 -26.74
CA MET A 185 -14.05 5.84 -25.79
C MET A 185 -13.94 4.52 -26.54
N ARG A 186 -13.12 3.61 -26.04
CA ARG A 186 -13.03 2.24 -26.52
C ARG A 186 -13.69 1.33 -25.50
N SER A 187 -14.77 0.66 -25.89
CA SER A 187 -15.49 -0.26 -25.01
C SER A 187 -15.91 -1.50 -25.79
N GLN A 188 -15.52 -2.68 -25.29
CA GLN A 188 -15.89 -3.98 -25.87
C GLN A 188 -15.59 -4.12 -27.38
N GLY A 189 -14.46 -3.59 -27.85
CA GLY A 189 -14.05 -3.69 -29.26
C GLY A 189 -14.77 -2.73 -30.22
N ARG A 190 -15.55 -1.77 -29.71
CA ARG A 190 -16.14 -0.67 -30.49
C ARG A 190 -15.54 0.65 -30.05
N GLU A 191 -15.26 1.51 -31.02
CA GLU A 191 -14.88 2.90 -30.78
C GLU A 191 -16.12 3.78 -30.81
N GLY A 192 -16.37 4.46 -29.70
CA GLY A 192 -17.42 5.46 -29.55
C GLY A 192 -16.79 6.84 -29.55
N LEU A 193 -17.22 7.69 -30.47
CA LEU A 193 -16.80 9.07 -30.57
C LEU A 193 -17.97 10.02 -30.27
N ILE A 194 -17.80 10.91 -29.31
CA ILE A 194 -18.78 11.93 -28.95
C ILE A 194 -18.19 13.29 -29.27
N VAL A 195 -18.91 14.11 -30.03
CA VAL A 195 -18.52 15.48 -30.38
C VAL A 195 -19.66 16.43 -30.02
N ALA A 196 -19.39 17.49 -29.28
CA ALA A 196 -20.37 18.49 -28.91
C ALA A 196 -19.80 19.91 -28.99
N ALA A 197 -20.58 20.85 -29.51
CA ALA A 197 -20.16 22.24 -29.63
C ALA A 197 -20.15 22.95 -28.26
N GLN A 198 -21.04 22.55 -27.34
CA GLN A 198 -21.21 23.12 -26.01
C GLN A 198 -21.46 22.02 -24.98
N GLY A 199 -21.06 22.27 -23.74
CA GLY A 199 -21.39 21.46 -22.58
C GLY A 199 -21.30 22.25 -21.29
N ILE A 200 -21.81 21.69 -20.21
CA ILE A 200 -21.83 22.30 -18.87
C ILE A 200 -21.32 21.27 -17.87
N ILE A 201 -20.47 21.71 -16.94
CA ILE A 201 -20.04 20.88 -15.82
C ILE A 201 -21.04 21.04 -14.68
N GLU A 202 -21.83 20.00 -14.41
CA GLU A 202 -22.75 19.94 -13.27
C GLU A 202 -22.13 19.16 -12.12
N ILE A 203 -22.39 19.59 -10.88
CA ILE A 203 -21.98 18.87 -9.67
C ILE A 203 -23.24 18.27 -9.05
N ALA A 204 -23.33 16.94 -9.04
CA ALA A 204 -24.44 16.23 -8.44
C ALA A 204 -24.45 16.37 -6.90
N PRO A 205 -25.60 16.16 -6.23
CA PRO A 205 -25.72 16.32 -4.78
C PRO A 205 -24.78 15.44 -3.94
N ASN A 206 -24.27 14.35 -4.53
CA ASN A 206 -23.30 13.44 -3.92
C ASN A 206 -21.84 13.87 -4.10
N GLY A 207 -21.59 15.02 -4.75
CA GLY A 207 -20.26 15.56 -5.04
C GLY A 207 -19.62 15.04 -6.33
N ASP A 208 -20.26 14.10 -7.03
CA ASP A 208 -19.79 13.65 -8.34
C ASP A 208 -19.99 14.77 -9.36
N ARG A 209 -19.01 14.95 -10.26
CA ARG A 209 -19.08 15.97 -11.31
C ARG A 209 -19.37 15.31 -12.66
N PHE A 210 -20.35 15.85 -13.38
CA PHE A 210 -20.79 15.37 -14.67
C PHE A 210 -20.54 16.44 -15.73
N LEU A 211 -20.11 16.01 -16.92
CA LEU A 211 -20.07 16.87 -18.09
C LEU A 211 -21.32 16.59 -18.93
N VAL A 212 -22.26 17.52 -18.91
CA VAL A 212 -23.50 17.46 -19.69
C VAL A 212 -23.25 18.10 -21.04
N LEU A 213 -23.30 17.32 -22.11
CA LEU A 213 -23.05 17.80 -23.46
C LEU A 213 -24.36 18.23 -24.12
N GLU A 214 -24.40 19.47 -24.61
CA GLU A 214 -25.57 20.00 -25.30
C GLU A 214 -25.45 19.84 -26.81
N ARG A 215 -26.52 19.34 -27.45
CA ARG A 215 -26.63 19.17 -28.91
C ARG A 215 -25.42 18.43 -29.53
N GLY A 216 -24.87 17.47 -28.79
CA GLY A 216 -23.76 16.63 -29.25
C GLY A 216 -24.22 15.53 -30.22
N ARG A 217 -23.26 14.96 -30.93
CA ARG A 217 -23.43 13.76 -31.76
C ARG A 217 -22.55 12.65 -31.22
N ARG A 218 -23.09 11.43 -31.17
CA ARG A 218 -22.34 10.22 -30.83
C ARG A 218 -22.27 9.33 -32.07
N TYR A 219 -21.06 8.97 -32.44
CA TYR A 219 -20.74 8.00 -33.48
C TYR A 219 -20.24 6.74 -32.80
N GLU A 220 -20.70 5.58 -33.23
CA GLU A 220 -20.19 4.28 -32.77
C GLU A 220 -19.85 3.43 -33.98
N GLY A 221 -18.67 2.82 -33.96
CA GLY A 221 -18.26 1.95 -35.05
C GLY A 221 -16.93 1.25 -34.80
N THR A 222 -16.53 0.46 -35.77
CA THR A 222 -15.17 -0.06 -35.89
C THR A 222 -14.43 0.83 -36.90
N PRO A 223 -13.28 1.43 -36.55
CA PRO A 223 -12.47 2.13 -37.53
C PRO A 223 -12.07 1.14 -38.63
N GLY A 224 -12.34 1.51 -39.88
CA GLY A 224 -12.05 0.72 -41.08
C GLY A 224 -11.12 1.48 -41.98
#